data_AF-A0A933KXC2-F1
#
_entry.id   AF-A0A933KXC2-F1
#
_cell.length_a   1.000
_cell.length_b   1.000
_cell.length_c   1.000
_cell.angle_alpha   90.00
_cell.angle_beta   90.00
_cell.angle_gamma   90.00
#
_symmetry.space_group_name_H-M   'P 1'
#
loop_
_entity.id
_entity.type
_entity.pdbx_description
1 polymer ?
#
loop_
_entity_poly.entity_id
_entity_poly.type
_entity_poly.pdbx_seq_one_letter_code
_entity_poly.pdbx_strand_id
1 'polypeptide(L)'
;MPLVLALMTMTLLTALGGALVVGTITETAVAANYRAGTAAFYAADAAAEFAIHELAAAPDWEAVLSGDAASSFADGPPAGVRSAGGVQVDLAEETADVESVAGVDSGDAAIYAYGRLADLAGASAVSSPEYVAVWVTGAPAGEADEPRTITMVARAYGSNGSRRSVAVSMERAPAGEPGAPSRVVAWYELR
;
A
#
# COMPACT_ATOMS: atom_id res chain seq x y z
N MET A 1 -53.73 29.66 -19.72
CA MET A 1 -52.56 30.37 -19.13
C MET A 1 -52.09 29.78 -17.78
N PRO A 2 -52.92 29.58 -16.73
CA PRO A 2 -52.40 29.10 -15.43
C PRO A 2 -51.81 27.69 -15.49
N LEU A 3 -52.34 26.83 -16.36
CA LEU A 3 -51.86 25.45 -16.54
C LEU A 3 -50.43 25.40 -17.12
N VAL A 4 -50.09 26.29 -18.06
CA VAL A 4 -48.74 26.35 -18.65
C VAL A 4 -47.73 26.79 -17.58
N LEU A 5 -48.08 27.79 -16.76
CA LEU A 5 -47.24 28.21 -15.65
C LEU A 5 -47.02 27.08 -14.64
N ALA A 6 -48.08 26.34 -14.28
CA ALA A 6 -47.97 25.20 -13.36
C ALA A 6 -47.07 24.08 -13.92
N LEU A 7 -47.18 23.78 -15.22
CA LEU A 7 -46.32 22.78 -15.86
C LEU A 7 -44.86 23.24 -15.94
N MET A 8 -44.61 24.53 -16.22
CA MET A 8 -43.25 25.06 -16.23
C MET A 8 -42.63 25.08 -14.83
N THR A 9 -43.39 25.44 -13.79
CA THR A 9 -42.89 25.42 -12.41
C THR A 9 -42.63 24.01 -11.93
N MET A 10 -43.51 23.04 -12.22
CA MET A 10 -43.28 21.63 -11.88
C MET A 10 -42.03 21.10 -12.57
N THR A 11 -41.86 21.35 -13.88
CA THR A 11 -40.65 20.95 -14.62
C THR A 11 -39.39 21.56 -14.01
N LEU A 12 -39.42 22.84 -13.65
CA LEU A 12 -38.28 23.52 -13.03
C LEU A 12 -37.95 22.93 -11.65
N LEU A 13 -38.96 22.65 -10.83
CA LEU A 13 -38.77 22.04 -9.50
C LEU A 13 -38.25 20.61 -9.61
N THR A 14 -38.70 19.82 -10.59
CA THR A 14 -38.16 18.48 -10.86
C THR A 14 -36.70 18.56 -11.31
N ALA A 15 -36.36 19.49 -12.21
CA ALA A 15 -34.98 19.68 -12.64
C ALA A 15 -34.08 20.10 -11.47
N LEU A 16 -34.55 21.01 -10.60
CA LEU A 16 -33.82 21.45 -9.41
C LEU A 16 -33.64 20.32 -8.39
N GLY A 17 -34.69 19.54 -8.13
CA GLY A 17 -34.64 18.37 -7.26
C GLY A 17 -33.67 17.31 -7.78
N GLY A 18 -33.70 17.04 -9.09
CA GLY A 18 -32.76 16.13 -9.75
C GLY A 18 -31.31 16.60 -9.63
N ALA A 19 -31.05 17.88 -9.89
CA ALA A 19 -29.72 18.46 -9.74
C ALA A 19 -29.18 18.34 -8.31
N LEU A 20 -30.04 18.60 -7.30
CA LEU A 20 -29.67 18.45 -5.89
C LEU A 20 -29.31 17.00 -5.55
N VAL A 21 -30.13 16.03 -5.99
CA VAL A 21 -29.86 14.60 -5.75
C VAL A 21 -28.53 14.17 -6.36
N VAL A 22 -28.26 14.55 -7.61
CA VAL A 22 -26.99 14.22 -8.29
C VAL A 22 -25.81 14.87 -7.57
N GLY A 23 -25.95 16.12 -7.12
CA GLY A 23 -24.94 16.81 -6.33
C GLY A 23 -24.59 16.05 -5.05
N THR A 24 -25.60 15.69 -4.24
CA THR A 24 -25.40 14.95 -2.99
C THR A 24 -24.78 13.57 -3.20
N ILE A 25 -25.18 12.84 -4.26
CA ILE A 25 -24.59 11.54 -4.59
C ILE A 25 -23.11 11.71 -4.94
N THR A 26 -22.78 12.71 -5.75
CA THR A 26 -21.40 12.98 -6.17
C THR A 26 -20.52 13.35 -4.98
N GLU A 27 -20.98 14.24 -4.11
CA GLU A 27 -20.25 14.62 -2.89
C GLU A 27 -20.03 13.43 -1.95
N THR A 28 -21.05 12.59 -1.78
CA THR A 28 -20.96 11.37 -0.96
C THR A 28 -19.93 10.41 -1.54
N ALA A 29 -19.91 10.22 -2.86
CA ALA A 29 -18.94 9.37 -3.54
C ALA A 29 -17.51 9.93 -3.40
N VAL A 30 -17.31 11.23 -3.59
CA VAL A 30 -16.01 11.90 -3.41
C VAL A 30 -15.53 11.76 -1.96
N ALA A 31 -16.40 12.00 -0.98
CA ALA A 31 -16.05 11.87 0.44
C ALA A 31 -15.69 10.43 0.81
N ALA A 32 -16.41 9.43 0.26
CA ALA A 32 -16.10 8.02 0.48
C ALA A 32 -14.74 7.63 -0.13
N ASN A 33 -14.46 8.04 -1.37
CA ASN A 33 -13.19 7.77 -2.02
C ASN A 33 -12.01 8.47 -1.32
N TYR A 34 -12.20 9.70 -0.87
CA TYR A 34 -11.18 10.42 -0.11
C TYR A 34 -10.84 9.68 1.19
N ARG A 35 -11.86 9.29 1.99
CA ARG A 35 -11.63 8.52 3.22
C ARG A 35 -10.95 7.18 2.95
N ALA A 36 -11.37 6.45 1.93
CA ALA A 36 -10.76 5.17 1.55
C ALA A 36 -9.31 5.33 1.08
N GLY A 37 -9.00 6.43 0.38
CA GLY A 37 -7.64 6.77 -0.03
C GLY A 37 -6.76 7.14 1.16
N THR A 38 -7.27 7.93 2.10
CA THR A 38 -6.54 8.29 3.33
C THR A 38 -6.28 7.06 4.21
N ALA A 39 -7.28 6.18 4.37
CA ALA A 39 -7.11 4.96 5.15
C ALA A 39 -6.07 4.01 4.52
N ALA A 40 -6.13 3.81 3.19
CA ALA A 40 -5.10 3.05 2.47
C ALA A 40 -3.70 3.69 2.61
N PHE A 41 -3.58 5.01 2.59
CA PHE A 41 -2.29 5.67 2.79
C PHE A 41 -1.70 5.34 4.17
N TYR A 42 -2.48 5.49 5.25
CA TYR A 42 -2.03 5.13 6.59
C TYR A 42 -1.77 3.63 6.76
N ALA A 43 -2.51 2.78 6.07
CA ALA A 43 -2.25 1.34 6.06
C ALA A 43 -0.91 1.00 5.40
N ALA A 44 -0.56 1.65 4.29
CA ALA A 44 0.74 1.49 3.63
C ALA A 44 1.88 2.02 4.51
N ASP A 45 1.67 3.16 5.17
CA ASP A 45 2.60 3.76 6.13
C ASP A 45 2.89 2.80 7.31
N ALA A 46 1.85 2.24 7.92
CA ALA A 46 1.97 1.26 9.00
C ALA A 46 2.67 -0.03 8.56
N ALA A 47 2.40 -0.51 7.33
CA ALA A 47 3.09 -1.67 6.77
C ALA A 47 4.59 -1.38 6.54
N ALA A 48 4.93 -0.18 6.07
CA ALA A 48 6.32 0.26 5.95
C ALA A 48 7.01 0.32 7.31
N GLU A 49 6.39 0.94 8.33
CA GLU A 49 6.95 0.99 9.70
C GLU A 49 7.20 -0.41 10.28
N PHE A 50 6.25 -1.33 10.08
CA PHE A 50 6.42 -2.72 10.50
C PHE A 50 7.61 -3.38 9.80
N ALA A 51 7.71 -3.25 8.47
CA ALA A 51 8.80 -3.83 7.70
C ALA A 51 10.16 -3.21 8.08
N ILE A 52 10.23 -1.91 8.35
CA ILE A 52 11.44 -1.24 8.86
C ILE A 52 11.88 -1.87 10.18
N HIS A 53 10.95 -2.06 11.11
CA HIS A 53 11.25 -2.66 12.41
C HIS A 53 11.78 -4.10 12.25
N GLU A 54 11.16 -4.90 11.38
CA GLU A 54 11.57 -6.28 11.16
C GLU A 54 12.91 -6.39 10.41
N LEU A 55 13.10 -5.59 9.35
CA LEU A 55 14.33 -5.52 8.58
C LEU A 55 15.50 -4.99 9.40
N ALA A 56 15.26 -4.07 10.35
CA ALA A 56 16.29 -3.63 11.29
C ALA A 56 16.78 -4.79 12.17
N ALA A 57 15.89 -5.70 12.56
CA ALA A 57 16.21 -6.89 13.33
C ALA A 57 16.71 -8.08 12.49
N ALA A 58 16.52 -8.05 11.16
CA ALA A 58 16.91 -9.14 10.27
C ALA A 58 18.43 -9.33 10.23
N PRO A 59 18.96 -10.54 10.49
CA PRO A 59 20.40 -10.77 10.53
C PRO A 59 21.06 -10.71 9.15
N ASP A 60 20.32 -11.08 8.09
CA ASP A 60 20.82 -11.17 6.73
C ASP A 60 19.82 -10.53 5.75
N TRP A 61 20.22 -9.43 5.10
CA TRP A 61 19.42 -8.77 4.08
C TRP A 61 19.50 -9.48 2.73
N GLU A 62 20.53 -10.31 2.47
CA GLU A 62 20.61 -11.10 1.24
C GLU A 62 19.48 -12.11 1.19
N ALA A 63 19.26 -12.86 2.28
CA ALA A 63 18.17 -13.81 2.39
C ALA A 63 16.79 -13.16 2.22
N VAL A 64 16.64 -11.89 2.63
CA VAL A 64 15.38 -11.15 2.43
C VAL A 64 15.20 -10.76 0.96
N LEU A 65 16.27 -10.28 0.31
CA LEU A 65 16.25 -9.90 -1.10
C LEU A 65 16.08 -11.09 -2.05
N SER A 66 16.61 -12.27 -1.70
CA SER A 66 16.39 -13.51 -2.45
C SER A 66 15.01 -14.12 -2.21
N GLY A 67 14.25 -13.62 -1.23
CA GLY A 67 12.97 -14.18 -0.82
C GLY A 67 13.07 -15.46 0.05
N ASP A 68 14.28 -15.83 0.49
CA ASP A 68 14.50 -16.99 1.36
C ASP A 68 14.11 -16.73 2.82
N ALA A 69 14.14 -15.45 3.24
CA ALA A 69 13.68 -14.99 4.55
C ALA A 69 12.32 -14.30 4.43
N ALA A 70 11.29 -14.92 5.02
CA ALA A 70 9.95 -14.36 5.07
C ALA A 70 9.73 -13.52 6.34
N SER A 71 8.85 -12.52 6.22
CA SER A 71 8.31 -11.80 7.36
C SER A 71 7.48 -12.71 8.27
N SER A 72 7.45 -12.38 9.56
CA SER A 72 6.47 -12.87 10.54
C SER A 72 5.03 -12.48 10.19
N PHE A 73 4.84 -11.50 9.32
CA PHE A 73 3.56 -11.08 8.77
C PHE A 73 3.42 -11.52 7.31
N ALA A 74 3.02 -12.78 7.12
CA ALA A 74 2.70 -13.36 5.81
C ALA A 74 1.44 -14.22 5.93
N ASP A 75 0.44 -13.97 5.07
CA ASP A 75 -0.87 -14.63 5.14
C ASP A 75 -1.00 -15.90 4.29
N GLY A 76 0.09 -16.38 3.68
CA GLY A 76 0.07 -17.53 2.78
C GLY A 76 1.29 -17.61 1.88
N PRO A 77 1.15 -18.11 0.64
CA PRO A 77 2.19 -18.04 -0.39
C PRO A 77 2.35 -16.61 -0.96
N PRO A 78 3.55 -16.25 -1.46
CA PRO A 78 3.88 -14.90 -1.96
C PRO A 78 3.20 -14.53 -3.29
N ALA A 79 2.48 -15.47 -3.89
CA ALA A 79 1.73 -15.28 -5.12
C ALA A 79 0.25 -15.65 -4.94
N GLY A 80 -0.55 -15.28 -5.93
CA GLY A 80 -1.97 -15.61 -6.00
C GLY A 80 -2.88 -14.48 -5.55
N VAL A 81 -4.18 -14.75 -5.65
CA VAL A 81 -5.22 -13.74 -5.53
C VAL A 81 -5.70 -13.61 -4.09
N ARG A 82 -5.83 -12.37 -3.62
CA ARG A 82 -6.35 -12.00 -2.29
C ARG A 82 -7.53 -11.06 -2.43
N SER A 83 -8.42 -11.06 -1.43
CA SER A 83 -9.58 -10.17 -1.39
C SER A 83 -9.34 -9.03 -0.40
N ALA A 84 -9.35 -7.79 -0.89
CA ALA A 84 -9.16 -6.56 -0.13
C ALA A 84 -10.37 -5.64 -0.31
N GLY A 85 -11.18 -5.43 0.72
CA GLY A 85 -12.35 -4.53 0.65
C GLY A 85 -13.34 -4.80 -0.51
N GLY A 86 -13.46 -6.05 -0.97
CA GLY A 86 -14.30 -6.45 -2.11
C GLY A 86 -13.61 -6.41 -3.48
N VAL A 87 -12.34 -6.03 -3.53
CA VAL A 87 -11.49 -6.06 -4.73
C VAL A 87 -10.56 -7.27 -4.69
N GLN A 88 -10.28 -7.87 -5.83
CA GLN A 88 -9.29 -8.92 -5.96
C GLN A 88 -7.93 -8.33 -6.31
N VAL A 89 -6.90 -8.76 -5.58
CA VAL A 89 -5.51 -8.32 -5.71
C VAL A 89 -4.68 -9.54 -6.06
N ASP A 90 -4.12 -9.60 -7.27
CA ASP A 90 -3.17 -10.64 -7.64
C ASP A 90 -1.74 -10.19 -7.29
N LEU A 91 -1.12 -10.85 -6.32
CA LEU A 91 0.21 -10.47 -5.85
C LEU A 91 1.30 -10.64 -6.91
N ALA A 92 1.11 -11.51 -7.91
CA ALA A 92 2.08 -11.66 -9.00
C ALA A 92 2.01 -10.45 -9.96
N GLU A 93 0.80 -10.00 -10.30
CA GLU A 93 0.60 -8.79 -11.10
C GLU A 93 1.11 -7.54 -10.38
N GLU A 94 0.83 -7.45 -9.08
CA GLU A 94 1.28 -6.31 -8.27
C GLU A 94 2.79 -6.29 -8.06
N THR A 95 3.45 -7.45 -8.00
CA THR A 95 4.92 -7.52 -7.97
C THR A 95 5.50 -6.93 -9.26
N ALA A 96 4.96 -7.30 -10.43
CA ALA A 96 5.41 -6.75 -11.70
C ALA A 96 5.15 -5.22 -11.82
N ASP A 97 4.02 -4.72 -11.29
CA ASP A 97 3.76 -3.28 -11.22
C ASP A 97 4.77 -2.57 -10.32
N VAL A 98 5.10 -3.14 -9.16
CA VAL A 98 6.10 -2.59 -8.24
C VAL A 98 7.49 -2.57 -8.88
N GLU A 99 7.90 -3.62 -9.59
CA GLU A 99 9.16 -3.65 -10.34
C GLU A 99 9.23 -2.49 -11.34
N SER A 100 8.15 -2.29 -12.10
CA SER A 100 8.05 -1.19 -13.06
C SER A 100 8.11 0.19 -12.40
N VAL A 101 7.49 0.37 -11.22
CA VAL A 101 7.47 1.66 -10.51
C VAL A 101 8.80 1.94 -9.80
N ALA A 102 9.43 0.90 -9.24
CA ALA A 102 10.74 0.98 -8.61
C ALA A 102 11.88 1.13 -9.63
N GLY A 103 11.63 0.79 -10.90
CA GLY A 103 12.63 0.84 -11.97
C GLY A 103 13.69 -0.25 -11.84
N VAL A 104 13.30 -1.42 -11.33
CA VAL A 104 14.16 -2.61 -11.18
C VAL A 104 13.82 -3.65 -12.24
N ASP A 105 14.74 -4.58 -12.51
CA ASP A 105 14.49 -5.65 -13.47
C ASP A 105 13.50 -6.68 -12.90
N SER A 106 12.87 -7.46 -13.79
CA SER A 106 11.89 -8.43 -13.36
C SER A 106 12.54 -9.59 -12.59
N GLY A 107 12.02 -9.87 -11.41
CA GLY A 107 12.58 -10.82 -10.45
C GLY A 107 13.43 -10.17 -9.35
N ASP A 108 13.73 -8.87 -9.44
CA ASP A 108 14.56 -8.17 -8.45
C ASP A 108 13.75 -7.65 -7.24
N ALA A 109 12.42 -7.70 -7.31
CA ALA A 109 11.55 -7.38 -6.19
C ALA A 109 11.03 -8.64 -5.51
N ALA A 110 11.39 -8.81 -4.23
CA ALA A 110 10.85 -9.87 -3.40
C ALA A 110 9.71 -9.33 -2.53
N ILE A 111 8.56 -10.00 -2.51
CA ILE A 111 7.52 -9.69 -1.53
C ILE A 111 7.96 -10.20 -0.16
N TYR A 112 7.99 -9.32 0.83
CA TYR A 112 8.54 -9.60 2.15
C TYR A 112 7.46 -9.81 3.20
N ALA A 113 6.50 -8.88 3.30
CA ALA A 113 5.44 -8.90 4.31
C ALA A 113 4.09 -8.62 3.66
N TYR A 114 3.04 -9.35 4.00
CA TYR A 114 1.71 -9.16 3.40
C TYR A 114 0.59 -9.83 4.20
N GLY A 115 -0.59 -9.23 4.15
CA GLY A 115 -1.79 -9.73 4.81
C GLY A 115 -2.81 -8.63 5.05
N ARG A 116 -3.83 -8.90 5.87
CA ARG A 116 -4.79 -7.87 6.26
C ARG A 116 -4.21 -6.98 7.36
N LEU A 117 -4.49 -5.68 7.28
CA LEU A 117 -4.03 -4.73 8.29
C LEU A 117 -4.53 -5.09 9.70
N ALA A 118 -5.72 -5.67 9.81
CA ALA A 118 -6.28 -6.16 11.07
C ALA A 118 -5.41 -7.24 11.74
N ASP A 119 -4.74 -8.08 10.94
CA ASP A 119 -3.87 -9.13 11.44
C ASP A 119 -2.53 -8.54 11.90
N LEU A 120 -2.05 -7.47 11.25
CA LEU A 120 -0.85 -6.73 11.63
C LEU A 120 -1.02 -6.00 12.98
N ALA A 121 -2.17 -5.35 13.18
CA ALA A 121 -2.49 -4.61 14.42
C ALA A 121 -2.86 -5.53 15.60
N GLY A 122 -2.99 -6.83 15.36
CA GLY A 122 -3.60 -7.79 16.27
C GLY A 122 -5.13 -7.73 16.21
N ALA A 123 -5.77 -8.90 16.07
CA ALA A 123 -7.19 -9.08 15.72
C ALA A 123 -8.23 -8.38 16.63
N SER A 124 -7.82 -7.78 17.75
CA SER A 124 -8.70 -7.07 18.69
C SER A 124 -8.62 -5.54 18.61
N ALA A 125 -7.68 -4.98 17.85
CA ALA A 125 -7.39 -3.53 17.87
C ALA A 125 -8.08 -2.74 16.74
N VAL A 126 -8.18 -3.30 15.53
CA VAL A 126 -8.64 -2.55 14.34
C VAL A 126 -9.45 -3.45 13.41
N SER A 127 -10.71 -3.08 13.13
CA SER A 127 -11.48 -3.66 12.03
C SER A 127 -11.20 -2.88 10.75
N SER A 128 -10.11 -3.23 10.05
CA SER A 128 -9.80 -2.67 8.74
C SER A 128 -10.01 -3.70 7.62
N PRO A 129 -10.66 -3.32 6.51
CA PRO A 129 -10.75 -4.16 5.31
C PRO A 129 -9.50 -4.05 4.41
N GLU A 130 -8.50 -3.23 4.79
CA GLU A 130 -7.30 -3.03 4.00
C GLU A 130 -6.42 -4.28 3.99
N TYR A 131 -5.94 -4.61 2.80
CA TYR A 131 -4.86 -5.55 2.59
C TYR A 131 -3.58 -4.75 2.33
N VAL A 132 -2.48 -5.17 2.92
CA VAL A 132 -1.18 -4.52 2.73
C VAL A 132 -0.15 -5.54 2.24
N ALA A 133 0.80 -5.06 1.45
CA ALA A 133 1.93 -5.83 0.99
C ALA A 133 3.16 -4.93 0.94
N VAL A 134 4.32 -5.50 1.26
CA VAL A 134 5.61 -4.82 1.26
C VAL A 134 6.55 -5.63 0.40
N TRP A 135 7.10 -4.99 -0.62
CA TRP A 135 8.16 -5.52 -1.45
C TRP A 135 9.49 -4.90 -1.05
N VAL A 136 10.55 -5.66 -1.20
CA VAL A 136 11.93 -5.23 -1.00
C VAL A 136 12.69 -5.38 -2.30
N THR A 137 13.54 -4.40 -2.57
CA THR A 137 14.51 -4.39 -3.66
C THR A 137 15.82 -3.87 -3.10
N GLY A 138 16.93 -4.23 -3.70
CA GLY A 138 18.23 -3.82 -3.21
C GLY A 138 19.27 -3.95 -4.28
N ALA A 139 20.28 -3.09 -4.22
CA ALA A 139 21.47 -3.31 -5.02
C ALA A 139 22.18 -4.60 -4.55
N PRO A 140 22.83 -5.35 -5.46
CA PRO A 140 23.73 -6.42 -5.05
C PRO A 140 24.77 -5.87 -4.09
N ALA A 141 25.30 -6.72 -3.20
CA ALA A 141 26.34 -6.31 -2.26
C ALA A 141 27.51 -5.65 -3.03
N GLY A 142 27.79 -4.38 -2.69
CA GLY A 142 28.90 -3.62 -3.21
C GLY A 142 30.24 -4.05 -2.61
N GLU A 143 31.22 -3.16 -2.62
CA GLU A 143 32.48 -3.41 -1.91
C GLU A 143 32.22 -3.62 -0.40
N ALA A 144 33.07 -4.40 0.27
CA ALA A 144 32.86 -4.79 1.68
C ALA A 144 32.73 -3.60 2.65
N ASP A 145 33.25 -2.43 2.27
CA ASP A 145 33.21 -1.19 3.05
C ASP A 145 32.04 -0.26 2.68
N GLU A 146 31.22 -0.63 1.68
CA GLU A 146 30.06 0.18 1.28
C GLU A 146 28.83 -0.15 2.12
N PRO A 147 28.06 0.88 2.54
CA PRO A 147 26.82 0.65 3.24
C PRO A 147 25.80 -0.01 2.33
N ARG A 148 25.14 -1.06 2.85
CA ARG A 148 24.12 -1.78 2.10
C ARG A 148 22.82 -0.98 2.12
N THR A 149 22.21 -0.80 0.95
CA THR A 149 20.93 -0.11 0.81
C THR A 149 19.85 -1.09 0.39
N ILE A 150 18.71 -1.05 1.08
CA ILE A 150 17.48 -1.76 0.71
C ILE A 150 16.38 -0.73 0.52
N THR A 151 15.63 -0.83 -0.57
CA THR A 151 14.44 -0.04 -0.81
C THR A 151 13.24 -0.94 -0.63
N MET A 152 12.26 -0.49 0.14
CA MET A 152 10.99 -1.16 0.27
C MET A 152 9.87 -0.32 -0.33
N VAL A 153 8.92 -0.99 -0.94
CA VAL A 153 7.67 -0.40 -1.42
C VAL A 153 6.56 -1.05 -0.62
N ALA A 154 5.92 -0.29 0.26
CA ALA A 154 4.72 -0.71 0.96
C ALA A 154 3.50 -0.22 0.20
N ARG A 155 2.53 -1.10 -0.04
CA ARG A 155 1.28 -0.78 -0.73
C ARG A 155 0.10 -1.29 0.07
N ALA A 156 -0.96 -0.49 0.08
CA ALA A 156 -2.24 -0.87 0.64
C ALA A 156 -3.34 -0.84 -0.41
N TYR A 157 -4.26 -1.79 -0.27
CA TYR A 157 -5.43 -1.98 -1.09
C TYR A 157 -6.66 -1.93 -0.19
N GLY A 158 -7.52 -0.97 -0.44
CA GLY A 158 -8.74 -0.76 0.33
C GLY A 158 -10.00 -0.94 -0.49
N SER A 159 -11.14 -0.62 0.15
CA SER A 159 -12.45 -0.62 -0.50
C SER A 159 -12.50 0.32 -1.71
N ASN A 160 -13.37 0.03 -2.66
CA ASN A 160 -13.58 0.83 -3.89
C ASN A 160 -12.33 0.94 -4.79
N GLY A 161 -11.38 0.02 -4.65
CA GLY A 161 -10.15 0.02 -5.44
C GLY A 161 -9.16 1.11 -5.00
N SER A 162 -9.25 1.63 -3.77
CA SER A 162 -8.23 2.54 -3.28
C SER A 162 -6.89 1.82 -3.20
N ARG A 163 -5.87 2.40 -3.82
CA ARG A 163 -4.49 1.91 -3.85
C ARG A 163 -3.57 3.04 -3.45
N ARG A 164 -2.70 2.82 -2.46
CA ARG A 164 -1.71 3.80 -2.00
C ARG A 164 -0.39 3.11 -1.73
N SER A 165 0.70 3.80 -2.06
CA SER A 165 2.05 3.25 -1.98
C SER A 165 2.99 4.22 -1.30
N VAL A 166 3.88 3.70 -0.47
CA VAL A 166 4.96 4.41 0.20
C VAL A 166 6.25 3.68 -0.12
N ALA A 167 7.28 4.42 -0.50
CA ALA A 167 8.62 3.89 -0.67
C ALA A 167 9.53 4.40 0.46
N VAL A 168 10.32 3.48 1.01
CA VAL A 168 11.29 3.77 2.06
C VAL A 168 12.62 3.16 1.67
N SER A 169 13.71 3.92 1.79
CA SER A 169 15.06 3.39 1.65
C SER A 169 15.73 3.33 3.00
N MET A 170 16.31 2.18 3.31
CA MET A 170 17.10 1.93 4.51
C MET A 170 18.55 1.64 4.15
N GLU A 171 19.44 2.10 5.00
CA GLU A 171 20.88 1.88 4.89
C GLU A 171 21.37 1.15 6.14
N ARG A 172 22.22 0.14 5.97
CA ARG A 172 22.91 -0.57 7.04
C ARG A 172 24.41 -0.43 6.84
N ALA A 173 25.11 -0.08 7.92
CA ALA A 173 26.56 0.00 7.90
C ALA A 173 27.21 -1.35 7.49
N PRO A 174 28.40 -1.33 6.85
CA PRO A 174 29.06 -2.51 6.34
C PRO A 174 29.27 -3.60 7.40
N ALA A 175 29.29 -4.85 6.94
CA ALA A 175 29.34 -6.03 7.79
C ALA A 175 30.69 -6.16 8.51
N GLY A 176 30.75 -5.64 9.75
CA GLY A 176 31.86 -5.83 10.68
C GLY A 176 31.43 -5.93 12.15
N GLU A 177 30.20 -5.49 12.47
CA GLU A 177 29.63 -5.52 13.81
C GLU A 177 28.24 -6.18 13.79
N PRO A 178 28.02 -7.30 14.51
CA PRO A 178 26.69 -7.82 14.76
C PRO A 178 25.82 -6.75 15.43
N GLY A 179 24.71 -6.37 14.79
CA GLY A 179 23.85 -5.27 15.26
C GLY A 179 24.20 -3.89 14.72
N ALA A 180 24.96 -3.83 13.61
CA ALA A 180 25.22 -2.58 12.89
C ALA A 180 23.92 -1.75 12.72
N PRO A 181 23.90 -0.48 13.14
CA PRO A 181 22.68 0.31 13.15
C PRO A 181 22.17 0.51 11.72
N SER A 182 20.91 0.18 11.49
CA SER A 182 20.19 0.57 10.28
C SER A 182 19.50 1.91 10.47
N ARG A 183 19.49 2.75 9.43
CA ARG A 183 18.77 4.02 9.42
C ARG A 183 17.91 4.16 8.17
N VAL A 184 16.81 4.89 8.31
CA VAL A 184 16.01 5.33 7.16
C VAL A 184 16.72 6.52 6.51
N VAL A 185 16.95 6.45 5.19
CA VAL A 185 17.61 7.52 4.42
C VAL A 185 16.63 8.30 3.54
N ALA A 186 15.52 7.69 3.13
CA ALA A 186 14.48 8.34 2.34
C ALA A 186 13.10 7.76 2.65
N TRP A 187 12.07 8.60 2.60
CA TRP A 187 10.66 8.25 2.75
C TRP A 187 9.82 9.12 1.82
N TYR A 188 9.03 8.51 0.93
CA TYR A 188 8.17 9.26 0.02
C TYR A 188 6.93 8.46 -0.43
N GLU A 189 5.84 9.18 -0.72
CA GLU A 189 4.64 8.61 -1.34
C GLU A 189 4.91 8.35 -2.83
N LEU A 190 4.56 7.16 -3.32
CA LEU A 190 4.51 6.84 -4.73
C LEU A 190 3.10 7.11 -5.26
N ARG A 191 2.97 7.95 -6.29
CA ARG A 191 1.70 8.38 -6.89
C ARG A 191 1.49 7.81 -8.27
#